data_AF-A0A0F9KML1-F1
#
_entry.id   AF-A0A0F9KML1-F1
#
_cell.length_a   1.000
_cell.length_b   1.000
_cell.length_c   1.000
_cell.angle_alpha   90.00
_cell.angle_beta   90.00
_cell.angle_gamma   90.00
#
_symmetry.space_group_name_H-M   'P 1'
#
loop_
_entity.id
_entity.type
_entity.pdbx_description
1 polymer ?
#
loop_
_entity_poly.entity_id
_entity_poly.type
_entity_poly.pdbx_seq_one_letter_code
_entity_poly.pdbx_strand_id
1 'polypeptide(L)'
;MDTETRINFNLESCGIYGVLTQTLAHAVTDRGLQEIASFDITSEAKMDDVIAVINSNAIKKVHTHSPADDREKGQWQSKLFDMDSTIILVSVTSQYNWDVKGASKNRKALDDIMAAIKKVLPIMKSEDPNVVPVNFWAIDAQGRVTCRTRRITVPSWEDVRLNYTSKAREGLESLMGLWP
;
A
#
# COMPACT_ATOMS: atom_id res chain seq x y z
N MET A 1 34.96 32.18 -6.67
CA MET A 1 34.17 32.39 -5.45
C MET A 1 33.04 31.40 -5.52
N ASP A 2 33.03 30.39 -4.65
CA ASP A 2 31.83 29.58 -4.45
C ASP A 2 30.80 30.47 -3.77
N THR A 3 29.76 30.85 -4.51
CA THR A 3 28.65 31.70 -4.03
C THR A 3 27.61 30.90 -3.24
N GLU A 4 27.81 29.60 -3.04
CA GLU A 4 26.84 28.71 -2.43
C GLU A 4 27.32 28.27 -1.05
N THR A 5 26.74 28.83 0.01
CA THR A 5 26.93 28.34 1.37
C THR A 5 25.91 27.23 1.61
N ARG A 6 26.35 25.97 1.58
CA ARG A 6 25.52 24.82 1.92
C ARG A 6 25.58 24.56 3.42
N ILE A 7 24.53 24.95 4.13
CA ILE A 7 24.35 24.59 5.54
C ILE A 7 23.62 23.26 5.59
N ASN A 8 24.33 22.19 5.96
CA ASN A 8 23.76 20.86 6.07
C ASN A 8 23.23 20.65 7.50
N PHE A 9 21.92 20.83 7.68
CA PHE A 9 21.26 20.53 8.96
C PHE A 9 21.03 19.03 9.05
N ASN A 10 21.89 18.33 9.80
CA ASN A 10 21.69 16.91 10.09
C ASN A 10 20.57 16.73 11.13
N LEU A 11 19.33 16.67 10.64
CA LEU A 11 18.13 16.45 11.46
C LEU A 11 18.02 15.01 12.00
N GLU A 12 18.80 14.05 11.47
CA GLU A 12 18.81 12.67 11.95
C GLU A 12 19.27 12.60 13.41
N SER A 13 20.20 13.49 13.80
CA SER A 13 20.72 13.59 15.17
C SER A 13 19.68 14.12 16.16
N CYS A 14 18.62 14.75 15.66
CA CYS A 14 17.51 15.29 16.45
C CYS A 14 16.29 14.34 16.48
N GLY A 15 16.40 13.15 15.88
CA GLY A 15 15.29 12.19 15.80
C GLY A 15 14.14 12.64 14.88
N ILE A 16 14.36 13.69 14.09
CA ILE A 16 13.39 14.19 13.11
C ILE A 16 13.67 13.46 11.79
N TYR A 17 12.93 12.38 11.56
CA TYR A 17 12.96 11.68 10.29
C TYR A 17 11.99 12.35 9.31
N GLY A 18 12.44 12.53 8.06
CA GLY A 18 11.54 12.90 6.96
C GLY A 18 10.47 11.83 6.76
N VAL A 19 9.42 12.14 6.00
CA VAL A 19 8.43 11.14 5.61
C VAL A 19 9.16 9.99 4.90
N LEU A 20 8.88 8.72 5.21
CA LEU A 20 9.67 7.59 4.72
C LEU A 20 9.81 7.53 3.18
N THR A 21 8.85 8.09 2.44
CA THR A 21 8.92 8.27 0.99
C THR A 21 10.04 9.22 0.56
N GLN A 22 10.28 10.32 1.29
CA GLN A 22 11.41 11.22 1.07
C GLN A 22 12.72 10.52 1.42
N THR A 23 12.79 9.80 2.54
CA THR A 23 13.97 9.01 2.91
C THR A 23 14.32 7.97 1.84
N LEU A 24 13.32 7.28 1.29
CA LEU A 24 13.50 6.37 0.15
C LEU A 24 14.09 7.11 -1.05
N ALA A 25 13.46 8.22 -1.48
CA ALA A 25 13.91 8.98 -2.64
C ALA A 25 15.36 9.46 -2.50
N HIS A 26 15.72 10.03 -1.35
CA HIS A 26 17.09 10.44 -1.04
C HIS A 26 18.06 9.27 -1.11
N ALA A 27 17.75 8.15 -0.46
CA ALA A 27 18.64 6.99 -0.44
C ALA A 27 18.80 6.35 -1.84
N VAL A 28 17.76 6.37 -2.67
CA VAL A 28 17.80 5.92 -4.06
C VAL A 28 18.79 6.75 -4.87
N THR A 29 18.70 8.08 -4.78
CA THR A 29 19.60 9.00 -5.48
C THR A 29 21.03 8.90 -4.96
N ASP A 30 21.23 9.01 -3.65
CA ASP A 30 22.56 9.05 -3.03
C ASP A 30 23.35 7.77 -3.26
N ARG A 31 22.67 6.61 -3.29
CA ARG A 31 23.32 5.30 -3.44
C ARG A 31 23.35 4.79 -4.87
N GLY A 32 22.72 5.51 -5.80
CA GLY A 32 22.59 5.11 -7.20
C GLY A 32 21.82 3.80 -7.37
N LEU A 33 20.66 3.65 -6.71
CA LEU A 33 19.79 2.49 -6.88
C LEU A 33 18.97 2.67 -8.17
N GLN A 34 19.38 2.02 -9.26
CA GLN A 34 18.81 2.24 -10.59
C GLN A 34 17.53 1.43 -10.83
N GLU A 35 17.40 0.29 -10.16
CA GLU A 35 16.28 -0.60 -10.35
C GLU A 35 15.16 -0.22 -9.39
N ILE A 36 13.96 0.00 -9.92
CA ILE A 36 12.80 0.44 -9.15
C ILE A 36 11.62 -0.47 -9.48
N ALA A 37 10.81 -0.78 -8.47
CA ALA A 37 9.57 -1.52 -8.61
C ALA A 37 8.54 -1.00 -7.61
N SER A 38 7.27 -1.01 -7.99
CA SER A 38 6.17 -0.65 -7.10
C SER A 38 4.90 -1.40 -7.46
N PHE A 39 4.05 -1.65 -6.46
CA PHE A 39 2.68 -2.08 -6.68
C PHE A 39 1.81 -1.68 -5.50
N ASP A 40 0.53 -1.54 -5.79
CA ASP A 40 -0.53 -1.35 -4.81
C ASP A 40 -1.44 -2.57 -4.78
N ILE A 41 -1.93 -2.94 -3.61
CA ILE A 41 -2.85 -4.08 -3.45
C ILE A 41 -3.76 -3.93 -2.25
N THR A 42 -5.01 -4.36 -2.38
CA THR A 42 -5.92 -4.50 -1.25
C THR A 42 -5.83 -5.92 -0.71
N SER A 43 -5.48 -6.08 0.57
CA SER A 43 -5.27 -7.39 1.20
C SER A 43 -5.59 -7.36 2.70
N GLU A 44 -6.08 -8.48 3.25
CA GLU A 44 -6.31 -8.69 4.69
C GLU A 44 -5.05 -9.18 5.44
N ALA A 45 -3.93 -9.36 4.74
CA ALA A 45 -2.67 -9.74 5.33
C ALA A 45 -2.22 -8.75 6.42
N LYS A 46 -1.33 -9.19 7.31
CA LYS A 46 -0.78 -8.35 8.38
C LYS A 46 0.64 -7.93 8.05
N MET A 47 1.09 -6.83 8.68
CA MET A 47 2.46 -6.33 8.51
C MET A 47 3.51 -7.38 8.88
N ASP A 48 3.23 -8.22 9.88
CA ASP A 48 4.14 -9.30 10.29
C ASP A 48 4.33 -10.36 9.18
N ASP A 49 3.31 -10.63 8.37
CA ASP A 49 3.41 -11.57 7.23
C ASP A 49 4.36 -11.02 6.16
N VAL A 50 4.31 -9.71 5.91
CA VAL A 50 5.22 -9.01 4.99
C VAL A 50 6.64 -8.96 5.54
N ILE A 51 6.80 -8.68 6.83
CA ILE A 51 8.12 -8.66 7.48
C ILE A 51 8.79 -10.04 7.39
N ALA A 52 8.02 -11.13 7.55
CA ALA A 52 8.56 -12.49 7.52
C ALA A 52 9.19 -12.87 6.17
N VAL A 53 8.75 -12.27 5.06
CA VAL A 53 9.31 -12.55 3.73
C VAL A 53 10.42 -11.59 3.29
N ILE A 54 10.56 -10.46 3.97
CA ILE A 54 11.70 -9.57 3.76
C ILE A 54 12.88 -10.15 4.55
N ASN A 55 13.91 -10.63 3.84
CA ASN A 55 15.06 -11.35 4.41
C ASN A 55 15.64 -10.65 5.65
N SER A 56 15.27 -11.12 6.84
CA SER A 56 15.59 -10.48 8.13
C SER A 56 17.09 -10.36 8.36
N ASN A 57 17.88 -11.27 7.80
CA ASN A 57 19.33 -11.29 7.95
C ASN A 57 20.05 -10.24 7.08
N ALA A 58 19.38 -9.76 6.02
CA ALA A 58 19.90 -8.70 5.16
C ALA A 58 19.55 -7.29 5.67
N ILE A 59 18.58 -7.18 6.58
CA ILE A 59 18.11 -5.89 7.11
C ILE A 59 19.19 -5.29 8.01
N LYS A 60 19.68 -4.11 7.64
CA LYS A 60 20.61 -3.31 8.45
C LYS A 60 19.88 -2.31 9.33
N LYS A 61 18.82 -1.71 8.80
CA LYS A 61 18.07 -0.65 9.47
C LYS A 61 16.60 -0.74 9.09
N VAL A 62 15.73 -0.45 10.06
CA VAL A 62 14.29 -0.30 9.83
C VAL A 62 13.84 1.03 10.38
N HIS A 63 13.20 1.84 9.53
CA HIS A 63 12.48 3.02 9.98
C HIS A 63 10.99 2.68 10.01
N THR A 64 10.32 2.98 11.13
CA THR A 64 8.87 2.73 11.29
C THR A 64 8.17 4.04 11.54
N HIS A 65 7.15 4.35 10.74
CA HIS A 65 6.19 5.42 11.00
C HIS A 65 4.85 4.80 11.36
N SER A 66 4.30 5.21 12.49
CA SER A 66 2.99 4.81 12.98
C SER A 66 2.37 5.96 13.77
N PRO A 67 1.04 5.98 13.94
CA PRO A 67 0.37 6.95 14.80
C PRO A 67 0.96 6.99 16.20
N ALA A 68 1.09 8.20 16.75
CA ALA A 68 1.42 8.39 18.16
C ALA A 68 0.23 8.11 19.07
N ASP A 69 -1.00 8.37 18.59
CA ASP A 69 -2.24 8.10 19.31
C ASP A 69 -2.55 6.59 19.34
N ASP A 70 -2.70 6.03 20.53
CA ASP A 70 -3.02 4.63 20.74
C ASP A 70 -4.33 4.18 20.07
N ARG A 71 -5.28 5.11 19.88
CA ARG A 71 -6.58 4.83 19.22
C ARG A 71 -6.44 4.65 17.71
N GLU A 72 -5.38 5.21 17.14
CA GLU A 72 -5.07 5.13 15.71
C GLU A 72 -4.06 4.03 15.40
N LYS A 73 -3.39 3.47 16.42
CA LYS A 73 -2.48 2.33 16.24
C LYS A 73 -3.19 1.18 15.51
N GLY A 74 -2.58 0.73 14.43
CA GLY A 74 -3.12 -0.31 13.55
C GLY A 74 -4.03 0.20 12.42
N GLN A 75 -4.37 1.50 12.37
CA GLN A 75 -5.09 2.07 11.22
C GLN A 75 -4.18 2.33 10.03
N TRP A 76 -2.93 2.71 10.28
CA TRP A 76 -1.91 2.82 9.25
C TRP A 76 -0.54 2.61 9.86
N GLN A 77 0.38 2.13 9.04
CA GLN A 77 1.78 1.97 9.41
C GLN A 77 2.63 1.93 8.15
N SER A 78 3.81 2.55 8.20
CA SER A 78 4.81 2.44 7.16
C SER A 78 6.13 1.96 7.73
N LYS A 79 6.83 1.09 7.00
CA LYS A 79 8.15 0.58 7.33
C LYS A 79 9.07 0.69 6.13
N LEU A 80 10.24 1.28 6.35
CA LEU A 80 11.34 1.32 5.39
C LEU A 80 12.41 0.33 5.85
N PHE A 81 12.65 -0.70 5.06
CA PHE A 81 13.67 -1.73 5.27
C PHE A 81 14.88 -1.39 4.43
N ASP A 82 16.02 -1.14 5.09
CA ASP A 82 17.29 -0.84 4.45
C ASP A 82 18.22 -2.07 4.52
N MET A 83 18.61 -2.58 3.35
CA MET A 83 19.51 -3.72 3.15
C MET A 83 20.76 -3.30 2.36
N ASP A 84 21.22 -2.06 2.55
CA ASP A 84 22.34 -1.37 1.88
C ASP A 84 22.15 -1.19 0.37
N SER A 85 22.19 -2.29 -0.37
CA SER A 85 22.06 -2.36 -1.83
C SER A 85 20.61 -2.42 -2.31
N THR A 86 19.67 -2.61 -1.39
CA THR A 86 18.23 -2.68 -1.65
C THR A 86 17.49 -1.98 -0.53
N ILE A 87 16.46 -1.21 -0.87
CA ILE A 87 15.58 -0.54 0.09
C ILE A 87 14.14 -0.85 -0.30
N ILE A 88 13.32 -1.24 0.67
CA ILE A 88 11.89 -1.53 0.48
C ILE A 88 11.08 -0.66 1.44
N LEU A 89 10.14 0.10 0.91
CA LEU A 89 9.10 0.80 1.66
C LEU A 89 7.81 0.00 1.56
N VAL A 90 7.26 -0.39 2.71
CA VAL A 90 5.93 -0.99 2.82
C VAL A 90 5.06 -0.04 3.61
N SER A 91 3.94 0.38 3.03
CA SER A 91 2.94 1.20 3.71
C SER A 91 1.60 0.50 3.66
N VAL A 92 0.93 0.41 4.81
CA VAL A 92 -0.49 0.07 4.88
C VAL A 92 -1.24 1.32 5.30
N THR A 93 -2.15 1.77 4.43
CA THR A 93 -3.04 2.91 4.67
C THR A 93 -4.44 2.35 4.85
N SER A 94 -5.13 2.69 5.95
CA SER A 94 -6.31 1.95 6.41
C SER A 94 -6.00 0.47 6.72
N GLN A 95 -7.03 -0.35 6.94
CA GLN A 95 -6.85 -1.76 7.30
C GLN A 95 -6.41 -2.66 6.14
N TYR A 96 -6.57 -2.22 4.88
CA TYR A 96 -6.46 -3.13 3.74
C TYR A 96 -5.62 -2.63 2.56
N ASN A 97 -5.30 -1.35 2.46
CA ASN A 97 -4.62 -0.83 1.27
C ASN A 97 -3.11 -0.79 1.49
N TRP A 98 -2.41 -1.58 0.71
CA TRP A 98 -0.96 -1.69 0.74
C TRP A 98 -0.34 -0.95 -0.45
N ASP A 99 0.69 -0.16 -0.17
CA ASP A 99 1.59 0.47 -1.14
C ASP A 99 3.00 -0.05 -0.86
N VAL A 100 3.57 -0.77 -1.82
CA VAL A 100 4.92 -1.34 -1.71
C VAL A 100 5.79 -0.73 -2.79
N LYS A 101 6.92 -0.15 -2.38
CA LYS A 101 7.91 0.47 -3.25
C LYS A 101 9.27 -0.11 -2.93
N GLY A 102 10.06 -0.40 -3.94
CA GLY A 102 11.40 -0.94 -3.76
C GLY A 102 12.38 -0.36 -4.74
N ALA A 103 13.63 -0.24 -4.30
CA ALA A 103 14.73 0.13 -5.15
C ALA A 103 15.98 -0.70 -4.85
N SER A 104 16.78 -1.03 -5.85
CA SER A 104 17.97 -1.87 -5.70
C SER A 104 19.06 -1.54 -6.71
N LYS A 105 20.28 -2.02 -6.42
CA LYS A 105 21.35 -2.16 -7.41
C LYS A 105 21.23 -3.43 -8.26
N ASN A 106 20.38 -4.38 -7.84
CA ASN A 106 20.24 -5.67 -8.50
C ASN A 106 18.75 -5.97 -8.80
N ARG A 107 18.42 -6.00 -10.09
CA ARG A 107 17.05 -6.23 -10.56
C ARG A 107 16.46 -7.54 -10.05
N LYS A 108 17.24 -8.62 -10.12
CA LYS A 108 16.79 -9.95 -9.72
C LYS A 108 16.47 -10.01 -8.23
N ALA A 109 17.34 -9.44 -7.40
CA ALA A 109 17.11 -9.39 -5.96
C ALA A 109 15.84 -8.58 -5.61
N LEU A 110 15.62 -7.47 -6.31
CA LEU A 110 14.40 -6.67 -6.16
C LEU A 110 13.16 -7.46 -6.58
N ASP A 111 13.16 -8.07 -7.76
CA ASP A 111 12.03 -8.85 -8.27
C ASP A 111 11.70 -10.04 -7.36
N ASP A 112 12.70 -10.75 -6.84
CA ASP A 112 12.53 -11.88 -5.92
C ASP A 112 11.84 -11.43 -4.61
N ILE A 113 12.27 -10.30 -4.04
CA ILE A 113 11.65 -9.72 -2.83
C ILE A 113 10.22 -9.24 -3.13
N MET A 114 10.03 -8.50 -4.22
CA MET A 114 8.71 -7.96 -4.59
C MET A 114 7.71 -9.08 -4.89
N ALA A 115 8.15 -10.16 -5.54
CA ALA A 115 7.34 -11.34 -5.77
C ALA A 115 6.98 -12.06 -4.45
N ALA A 116 7.93 -12.16 -3.51
CA ALA A 116 7.67 -12.73 -2.19
C ALA A 116 6.64 -11.90 -1.40
N ILE A 117 6.77 -10.58 -1.39
CA ILE A 117 5.81 -9.67 -0.75
C ILE A 117 4.44 -9.80 -1.42
N LYS A 118 4.38 -9.79 -2.76
CA LYS A 118 3.13 -9.92 -3.50
C LYS A 118 2.42 -11.25 -3.22
N LYS A 119 3.17 -12.33 -2.97
CA LYS A 119 2.62 -13.64 -2.63
C LYS A 119 1.93 -13.67 -1.26
N VAL A 120 2.45 -12.92 -0.28
CA VAL A 120 1.84 -12.82 1.06
C VAL A 120 0.75 -11.77 1.17
N LEU A 121 0.61 -10.91 0.15
CA LEU A 121 -0.48 -9.97 0.01
C LEU A 121 -1.48 -10.48 -1.04
N PRO A 122 -2.29 -11.53 -0.76
CA PRO A 122 -3.30 -11.96 -1.70
C PRO A 122 -4.31 -10.84 -1.94
N ILE A 123 -4.73 -10.68 -3.21
CA ILE A 123 -5.80 -9.75 -3.56
C ILE A 123 -7.04 -10.15 -2.78
N MET A 124 -7.58 -9.21 -2.00
CA MET A 124 -8.86 -9.38 -1.34
C MET A 124 -9.92 -9.67 -2.40
N LYS A 125 -10.46 -10.89 -2.37
CA LYS A 125 -11.62 -11.27 -3.17
C LYS A 125 -12.85 -11.13 -2.29
N SER A 126 -13.94 -10.63 -2.86
CA SER A 126 -15.21 -10.74 -2.15
C SER A 126 -15.58 -12.21 -2.04
N GLU A 127 -15.89 -12.67 -0.83
CA GLU A 127 -16.39 -14.04 -0.59
C GLU A 127 -17.73 -14.29 -1.29
N ASP A 128 -18.49 -13.22 -1.51
CA ASP A 128 -19.73 -13.22 -2.28
C ASP A 128 -19.63 -12.15 -3.38
N PRO A 129 -19.67 -12.52 -4.68
CA PRO A 129 -19.59 -11.55 -5.79
C PRO A 129 -20.71 -10.51 -5.74
N ASN A 130 -21.80 -10.83 -5.07
CA ASN A 130 -22.94 -9.97 -4.87
C ASN A 130 -22.86 -9.16 -3.57
N VAL A 131 -21.77 -9.21 -2.82
CA VAL A 131 -21.58 -8.36 -1.62
C VAL A 131 -20.48 -7.36 -1.87
N VAL A 132 -20.88 -6.09 -2.03
CA VAL A 132 -19.94 -4.99 -2.27
C VAL A 132 -19.69 -4.24 -0.96
N PRO A 133 -18.43 -4.10 -0.50
CA PRO A 133 -18.11 -3.24 0.62
C PRO A 133 -18.19 -1.77 0.19
N VAL A 134 -19.05 -0.99 0.86
CA VAL A 134 -19.20 0.44 0.64
C VAL A 134 -18.73 1.20 1.88
N ASN A 135 -17.80 2.14 1.68
CA ASN A 135 -17.26 2.97 2.75
C ASN A 135 -18.04 4.27 2.88
N PHE A 136 -18.65 4.49 4.04
CA PHE A 136 -19.32 5.73 4.40
C PHE A 136 -18.40 6.57 5.28
N TRP A 137 -18.01 7.72 4.75
CA TRP A 137 -17.17 8.70 5.47
C TRP A 137 -18.07 9.76 6.09
N ALA A 138 -17.88 10.03 7.37
CA ALA A 138 -18.61 11.06 8.09
C ALA A 138 -17.65 11.90 8.94
N ILE A 139 -17.90 13.20 9.00
CA ILE A 139 -17.19 14.13 9.88
C ILE A 139 -18.11 14.43 11.06
N ASP A 140 -17.63 14.23 12.29
CA ASP A 140 -18.39 14.56 13.48
C ASP A 140 -18.34 16.06 13.84
N ALA A 141 -19.09 16.46 14.86
CA ALA A 141 -19.16 17.86 15.29
C ALA A 141 -17.81 18.42 15.80
N GLN A 142 -16.84 17.56 16.10
CA GLN A 142 -15.48 17.93 16.52
C GLN A 142 -14.49 17.92 15.33
N GLY A 143 -14.98 17.70 14.10
CA GLY A 143 -14.14 17.66 12.90
C GLY A 143 -13.42 16.33 12.68
N ARG A 144 -13.73 15.27 13.46
CA ARG A 144 -13.08 13.97 13.31
C ARG A 144 -13.71 13.20 12.15
N VAL A 145 -12.85 12.67 11.29
CA VAL A 145 -13.25 11.81 10.17
C VAL A 145 -13.43 10.38 10.68
N THR A 146 -14.59 9.79 10.42
CA THR A 146 -14.90 8.39 10.71
C THR A 146 -15.28 7.67 9.44
N CYS A 147 -14.79 6.43 9.28
CA CYS A 147 -15.16 5.55 8.18
C CYS A 147 -15.95 4.36 8.72
N ARG A 148 -17.10 4.06 8.09
CA ARG A 148 -17.86 2.83 8.35
C ARG A 148 -18.03 2.06 7.05
N THR A 149 -17.49 0.84 7.02
CA THR A 149 -17.71 -0.09 5.92
C THR A 149 -19.02 -0.84 6.14
N ARG A 150 -19.93 -0.77 5.16
CA ARG A 150 -21.15 -1.57 5.10
C ARG A 150 -20.99 -2.57 3.97
N ARG A 151 -21.29 -3.84 4.22
CA ARG A 151 -21.42 -4.86 3.18
C ARG A 151 -22.84 -4.81 2.62
N ILE A 152 -22.99 -4.41 1.37
CA ILE A 152 -24.29 -4.30 0.70
C ILE A 152 -24.43 -5.48 -0.25
N THR A 153 -25.50 -6.25 -0.08
CA THR A 153 -25.88 -7.27 -1.05
C THR A 153 -26.50 -6.59 -2.26
N VAL A 154 -25.87 -6.72 -3.41
CA VAL A 154 -26.38 -6.32 -4.72
C VAL A 154 -27.02 -7.54 -5.40
N PRO A 155 -28.14 -7.36 -6.11
CA PRO A 155 -28.75 -8.45 -6.86
C PRO A 155 -27.80 -8.94 -7.97
N SER A 156 -27.88 -10.22 -8.33
CA SER A 156 -27.09 -10.75 -9.44
C SER A 156 -27.54 -10.14 -10.77
N TRP A 157 -26.68 -10.21 -11.79
CA TRP A 157 -27.09 -9.80 -13.15
C TRP A 157 -28.36 -10.55 -13.61
N GLU A 158 -28.47 -11.85 -13.30
CA GLU A 158 -29.65 -12.64 -13.62
C GLU A 158 -30.93 -12.12 -12.97
N ASP A 159 -30.84 -11.60 -11.76
CA ASP A 159 -31.99 -11.05 -11.04
C ASP A 159 -32.50 -9.73 -11.64
N VAL A 160 -31.61 -8.94 -12.25
CA VAL A 160 -31.95 -7.60 -12.76
C VAL A 160 -32.01 -7.50 -14.28
N ARG A 161 -31.53 -8.50 -15.04
CA ARG A 161 -31.44 -8.40 -16.51
C ARG A 161 -32.79 -8.14 -17.18
N LEU A 162 -33.88 -8.59 -16.58
CA LEU A 162 -35.25 -8.38 -17.10
C LEU A 162 -35.77 -6.96 -16.90
N ASN A 163 -35.11 -6.14 -16.06
CA ASN A 163 -35.45 -4.73 -15.89
C ASN A 163 -34.94 -3.85 -17.04
N TYR A 164 -34.08 -4.41 -17.92
CA TYR A 164 -33.50 -3.72 -19.06
C TYR A 164 -34.21 -4.11 -20.36
N THR A 165 -34.28 -3.15 -21.29
CA THR A 165 -34.72 -3.43 -22.67
C THR A 165 -33.81 -4.46 -23.33
N SER A 166 -34.33 -5.24 -24.29
CA SER A 166 -33.58 -6.30 -24.98
C SER A 166 -32.22 -5.81 -25.52
N LYS A 167 -32.21 -4.65 -26.18
CA LYS A 167 -31.00 -4.03 -26.72
C LYS A 167 -29.97 -3.68 -25.63
N ALA A 168 -30.41 -3.14 -24.50
CA ALA A 168 -29.52 -2.79 -23.39
C ALA A 168 -28.99 -4.05 -22.68
N ARG A 169 -29.86 -5.04 -22.48
CA ARG A 169 -29.50 -6.33 -21.87
C ARG A 169 -28.40 -7.04 -22.66
N GLU A 170 -28.57 -7.19 -23.97
CA GLU A 170 -27.57 -7.86 -24.83
C GLU A 170 -26.20 -7.17 -24.81
N GLY A 171 -26.19 -5.83 -24.80
CA GLY A 171 -24.94 -5.06 -24.66
C GLY A 171 -24.25 -5.29 -23.31
N LEU A 172 -25.03 -5.25 -22.23
CA LEU A 172 -24.52 -5.43 -20.86
C LEU A 172 -24.09 -6.87 -20.55
N GLU A 173 -24.75 -7.88 -21.13
CA GLU A 173 -24.45 -9.32 -20.95
C GLU A 173 -22.96 -9.61 -21.19
N SER A 174 -22.41 -9.06 -22.28
CA SER A 174 -21.00 -9.21 -22.65
C SER A 174 -20.04 -8.59 -21.63
N LEU A 175 -20.45 -7.51 -20.97
CA LEU A 175 -19.64 -6.81 -19.98
C LEU A 175 -19.70 -7.50 -18.61
N MET A 176 -20.87 -8.02 -18.23
CA MET A 176 -21.06 -8.72 -16.97
C MET A 176 -20.30 -10.06 -16.93
N GLY A 177 -20.07 -10.68 -18.09
CA GLY A 177 -19.25 -11.90 -18.21
C GLY A 177 -17.73 -11.69 -18.18
N LEU A 178 -17.23 -10.44 -18.12
CA LEU A 178 -15.80 -10.14 -18.01
C LEU A 178 -15.27 -10.18 -16.57
N TRP A 179 -16.14 -10.47 -15.60
CA TRP A 179 -15.74 -10.63 -14.20
C TRP A 179 -14.93 -11.92 -14.02
N PRO A 180 -13.74 -11.88 -13.39
CA PRO A 180 -12.88 -13.05 -13.17
C PRO A 180 -13.41 -14.04 -12.11
#